data_AF-A0A7X2MT67-F1
#
_entry.id   AF-A0A7X2MT67-F1
#
_cell.length_a   1.000
_cell.length_b   1.000
_cell.length_c   1.000
_cell.angle_alpha   90.00
_cell.angle_beta   90.00
_cell.angle_gamma   90.00
#
_symmetry.space_group_name_H-M   'P 1'
#
loop_
_entity.id
_entity.type
_entity.pdbx_description
1 polymer ?
#
loop_
_entity_poly.entity_id
_entity_poly.type
_entity_poly.pdbx_seq_one_letter_code
_entity_poly.pdbx_strand_id
1 'polypeptide(L)'
;VAEVKEGLAKAGLPQQVMIDFSHANSSKQFQRQMIVADDVSQQLINGEQAIVGVMIESHLVEGNQSLESGEPLVYGKSVTDACIGWEDTDKVLRQLAAAVKQRRG
;
A
#
# COMPACT_ATOMS: atom_id res chain seq x y z
N VAL A 1 -8.40 -6.37 9.72
CA VAL A 1 -7.81 -7.72 9.45
C VAL A 1 -8.56 -8.84 10.16
N ALA A 2 -8.84 -8.73 11.47
CA ALA A 2 -9.52 -9.79 12.25
C ALA A 2 -10.83 -10.31 11.63
N GLU A 3 -11.77 -9.44 11.27
CA GLU A 3 -13.06 -9.84 10.70
C GLU A 3 -12.92 -10.63 9.38
N VAL A 4 -11.99 -10.22 8.52
CA VAL A 4 -11.72 -10.92 7.25
C VAL A 4 -11.13 -12.31 7.51
N LYS A 5 -10.24 -12.45 8.50
CA LYS A 5 -9.70 -13.75 8.92
C LYS A 5 -10.80 -14.68 9.41
N GLU A 6 -11.73 -14.17 10.23
CA GLU A 6 -12.88 -14.96 10.69
C GLU A 6 -13.80 -15.37 9.54
N GLY A 7 -14.05 -14.47 8.58
CA GLY A 7 -14.83 -14.78 7.39
C GLY A 7 -14.21 -15.89 6.54
N LEU A 8 -12.90 -15.80 6.28
CA LEU A 8 -12.15 -16.83 5.57
C LEU A 8 -12.17 -18.17 6.31
N ALA A 9 -11.97 -18.15 7.64
CA ALA A 9 -12.03 -19.36 8.46
C ALA A 9 -13.42 -20.03 8.41
N LYS A 10 -14.50 -19.25 8.53
CA LYS A 10 -15.88 -19.75 8.42
C LYS A 10 -16.17 -20.35 7.04
N ALA A 11 -15.52 -19.85 6.00
CA ALA A 11 -15.61 -20.37 4.63
C ALA A 11 -14.66 -21.56 4.36
N GLY A 12 -13.84 -22.00 5.33
CA GLY A 12 -12.86 -23.07 5.14
C GLY A 12 -11.64 -22.69 4.30
N LEU A 13 -11.33 -21.40 4.21
CA LEU A 13 -10.21 -20.85 3.43
C LEU A 13 -9.02 -20.47 4.33
N PRO A 14 -7.78 -20.47 3.79
CA PRO A 14 -6.62 -19.92 4.51
C PRO A 14 -6.86 -18.47 4.93
N GLN A 15 -6.48 -18.13 6.16
CA GLN A 15 -6.65 -16.79 6.73
C GLN A 15 -5.53 -15.86 6.25
N GLN A 16 -5.48 -15.62 4.94
CA GLN A 16 -4.45 -14.81 4.29
C GLN A 16 -5.08 -13.63 3.57
N VAL A 17 -4.50 -12.44 3.74
CA VAL A 17 -4.99 -11.20 3.15
C VAL A 17 -3.84 -10.40 2.53
N MET A 18 -4.16 -9.74 1.42
CA MET A 18 -3.37 -8.63 0.88
C MET A 18 -4.06 -7.32 1.23
N ILE A 19 -3.29 -6.30 1.61
CA ILE A 19 -3.83 -4.96 1.91
C ILE A 19 -3.40 -3.99 0.82
N ASP A 20 -4.37 -3.42 0.12
CA ASP A 20 -4.16 -2.28 -0.79
C ASP A 20 -4.00 -0.99 0.02
N PHE A 21 -2.93 -0.24 -0.19
CA PHE A 21 -2.70 1.02 0.51
C PHE A 21 -3.40 2.21 -0.18
N SER A 22 -3.76 2.06 -1.45
CA SER A 22 -4.36 3.11 -2.29
C SER A 22 -5.90 3.06 -2.25
N HIS A 23 -6.54 3.54 -3.33
CA HIS A 23 -7.98 3.52 -3.58
C HIS A 23 -8.81 3.95 -2.36
N ALA A 24 -9.72 3.09 -1.90
CA ALA A 24 -10.61 3.38 -0.77
C ALA A 24 -9.83 3.47 0.55
N ASN A 25 -8.75 2.69 0.70
CA ASN A 25 -7.94 2.69 1.92
C ASN A 25 -7.11 3.97 2.07
N SER A 26 -6.74 4.63 0.96
CA SER A 26 -6.15 5.98 0.97
C SER A 26 -7.18 7.11 0.90
N SER A 27 -8.49 6.81 0.86
CA SER A 27 -9.53 7.80 0.56
C SER A 27 -9.26 8.60 -0.72
N LYS A 28 -8.65 7.95 -1.73
CA LYS A 28 -8.17 8.55 -2.98
C LYS A 28 -7.16 9.72 -2.79
N GLN A 29 -6.45 9.75 -1.67
CA GLN A 29 -5.39 10.71 -1.39
C GLN A 29 -4.05 9.97 -1.36
N PHE A 30 -3.25 10.10 -2.41
CA PHE A 30 -2.05 9.26 -2.59
C PHE A 30 -1.06 9.34 -1.41
N GLN A 31 -0.95 10.49 -0.74
CA GLN A 31 -0.08 10.65 0.44
C GLN A 31 -0.53 9.79 1.62
N ARG A 32 -1.83 9.45 1.71
CA ARG A 32 -2.35 8.60 2.79
C ARG A 32 -1.91 7.14 2.66
N GLN A 33 -1.37 6.72 1.51
CA GLN A 33 -0.72 5.40 1.39
C GLN A 33 0.38 5.23 2.45
N MET A 34 1.07 6.30 2.84
CA MET A 34 2.10 6.27 3.89
C MET A 34 1.50 5.99 5.29
N ILE A 35 0.32 6.55 5.57
CA ILE A 35 -0.40 6.29 6.84
C ILE A 35 -0.88 4.84 6.90
N VAL A 36 -1.41 4.31 5.79
CA VAL A 36 -1.80 2.90 5.71
C VAL A 36 -0.56 2.00 5.87
N ALA A 37 0.58 2.39 5.28
CA ALA A 37 1.82 1.66 5.45
C ALA A 37 2.33 1.65 6.89
N ASP A 38 2.20 2.76 7.63
CA ASP A 38 2.51 2.83 9.05
C ASP A 38 1.65 1.86 9.85
N ASP A 39 0.33 1.88 9.66
CA ASP A 39 -0.60 0.99 10.36
C ASP A 39 -0.31 -0.48 10.07
N VAL A 40 -0.13 -0.84 8.79
CA VAL A 40 0.19 -2.22 8.40
C VAL A 40 1.55 -2.66 8.92
N SER A 41 2.54 -1.76 8.92
CA SER A 41 3.86 -2.04 9.51
C SER A 41 3.75 -2.33 11.01
N GLN A 42 2.91 -1.59 11.76
CA GLN A 42 2.67 -1.87 13.17
C GLN A 42 1.99 -3.22 13.37
N GLN A 43 1.02 -3.60 12.53
CA GLN A 43 0.40 -4.93 12.60
C GLN A 43 1.45 -6.05 12.37
N LEU A 44 2.33 -5.88 11.37
CA LEU A 44 3.42 -6.82 11.11
C LEU A 44 4.38 -6.92 12.30
N ILE A 45 4.83 -5.77 12.84
CA ILE A 45 5.71 -5.70 14.01
C ILE A 45 5.10 -6.42 15.22
N ASN A 46 3.79 -6.27 15.42
CA ASN A 46 3.05 -6.90 16.51
C ASN A 46 2.72 -8.38 16.26
N GLY A 47 3.27 -8.99 15.21
CA GLY A 47 3.19 -10.43 14.98
C GLY A 47 2.08 -10.91 14.06
N GLU A 48 1.35 -10.02 13.38
CA GLU A 48 0.28 -10.44 12.45
C GLU A 48 0.86 -11.26 11.28
N GLN A 49 0.40 -12.51 11.15
CA GLN A 49 0.87 -13.47 10.15
C GLN A 49 -0.08 -13.58 8.94
N ALA A 50 -1.32 -13.12 9.08
CA ALA A 50 -2.32 -13.20 8.02
C ALA A 50 -2.03 -12.25 6.86
N ILE A 51 -1.29 -11.16 7.09
CA ILE A 51 -0.90 -10.22 6.04
C ILE A 51 0.26 -10.84 5.25
N VAL A 52 -0.06 -11.30 4.04
CA VAL A 52 0.89 -12.00 3.14
C VAL A 52 1.41 -11.10 2.03
N GLY A 53 0.77 -9.96 1.79
CA GLY A 53 1.17 -9.00 0.77
C GLY A 53 0.54 -7.63 0.97
N VAL A 54 1.10 -6.65 0.25
CA VAL A 54 0.55 -5.30 0.16
C VAL A 54 0.56 -4.85 -1.29
N MET A 55 -0.33 -3.93 -1.64
CA MET A 55 -0.35 -3.26 -2.94
C MET A 55 -0.18 -1.76 -2.73
N ILE A 56 0.66 -1.12 -3.55
CA ILE A 56 1.01 0.30 -3.44
C ILE A 56 1.01 0.88 -4.86
N GLU A 57 0.35 2.02 -5.03
CA GLU A 57 0.41 2.79 -6.28
C GLU A 57 1.55 3.80 -6.21
N SER A 58 2.62 3.49 -6.95
CA SER A 58 3.89 4.20 -6.96
C SER A 58 4.29 4.54 -8.40
N HIS A 59 4.93 5.69 -8.58
CA HIS A 59 5.56 6.07 -9.84
C HIS A 59 6.81 6.93 -9.59
N LEU A 60 7.59 7.19 -10.64
CA LEU A 60 8.79 8.05 -10.56
C LEU A 60 8.48 9.45 -9.99
N VAL A 61 7.37 10.05 -10.44
CA VAL A 61 6.88 11.36 -10.02
C VAL A 61 5.51 11.18 -9.37
N GLU A 62 5.33 11.80 -8.21
CA GLU A 62 4.10 11.72 -7.43
C GLU A 62 2.88 12.37 -8.10
N GLY A 63 1.69 12.03 -7.62
CA GLY A 63 0.43 12.56 -8.10
C GLY A 63 -0.02 11.93 -9.43
N ASN A 64 -0.87 12.64 -10.16
CA ASN A 64 -1.31 12.27 -11.50
C ASN A 64 -1.34 13.48 -12.45
N GLN A 65 -1.68 13.21 -13.71
CA GLN A 65 -1.88 14.19 -14.78
C GLN A 65 -3.02 13.73 -15.70
N SER A 66 -3.66 14.67 -16.42
CA SER A 66 -4.75 14.36 -17.34
C SER A 66 -4.27 14.33 -18.80
N LEU A 67 -4.66 13.29 -19.54
CA LEU A 67 -4.47 13.20 -20.99
C LEU A 67 -5.27 14.26 -21.77
N GLU A 68 -6.35 14.76 -21.19
CA GLU A 68 -7.25 15.76 -21.81
C GLU A 68 -6.79 17.20 -21.58
N SER A 69 -5.71 17.40 -20.80
CA SER A 69 -5.22 18.74 -20.46
C SER A 69 -4.66 19.51 -21.67
N GLY A 70 -4.23 18.81 -22.72
CA GLY A 70 -3.51 19.40 -23.85
C GLY A 70 -2.06 19.81 -23.55
N GLU A 71 -1.64 19.70 -22.29
CA GLU A 71 -0.27 19.98 -21.86
C GLU A 71 0.67 18.80 -22.19
N PRO A 72 1.97 19.06 -22.47
CA PRO A 72 2.96 18.00 -22.59
C PRO A 72 3.00 17.13 -21.32
N LEU A 73 2.91 15.81 -21.49
CA LEU A 73 2.94 14.89 -20.36
C LEU A 73 4.29 14.92 -19.64
N VAL A 74 4.23 14.97 -18.31
CA VAL A 74 5.40 14.80 -17.45
C VAL A 74 5.80 13.33 -17.48
N TYR A 75 7.03 13.06 -17.91
CA TYR A 75 7.58 11.72 -17.86
C TYR A 75 7.55 11.16 -16.44
N GLY A 76 7.10 9.92 -16.30
CA GLY A 76 7.11 9.25 -15.01
C GLY A 76 6.01 9.70 -14.04
N LYS A 77 4.95 10.37 -14.51
CA LYS A 77 3.77 10.73 -13.70
C LYS A 77 2.52 10.00 -14.19
N SER A 78 1.73 9.44 -13.28
CA SER A 78 0.54 8.64 -13.61
C SER A 78 -0.50 9.44 -14.42
N VAL A 79 -1.17 8.80 -15.38
CA VAL A 79 -2.30 9.37 -16.14
C VAL A 79 -3.67 8.92 -15.61
N THR A 80 -3.68 8.11 -14.54
CA THR A 80 -4.89 7.55 -13.91
C THR A 80 -4.96 8.01 -12.45
N ASP A 81 -4.92 7.08 -11.49
CA ASP A 81 -4.91 7.39 -10.08
C ASP A 81 -3.56 7.97 -9.66
N ALA A 82 -3.59 8.82 -8.63
CA ALA A 82 -2.41 9.50 -8.13
C ALA A 82 -1.52 8.52 -7.35
N CYS A 83 -0.22 8.52 -7.68
CA CYS A 83 0.77 7.64 -7.06
C CYS A 83 1.64 8.39 -6.04
N ILE A 84 2.23 7.68 -5.09
CA ILE A 84 3.40 8.20 -4.36
C ILE A 84 4.61 8.28 -5.29
N GLY A 85 5.52 9.22 -5.00
CA GLY A 85 6.77 9.38 -5.74
C GLY A 85 7.82 8.32 -5.39
N TRP A 86 8.96 8.38 -6.06
CA TRP A 86 10.05 7.42 -5.86
C TRP A 86 10.67 7.51 -4.46
N GLU A 87 10.82 8.72 -3.91
CA GLU A 87 11.39 8.94 -2.58
C GLU A 87 10.54 8.27 -1.49
N ASP A 88 9.22 8.37 -1.58
CA ASP A 88 8.30 7.73 -0.65
C ASP A 88 8.19 6.22 -0.89
N THR A 89 8.40 5.78 -2.14
CA THR A 89 8.50 4.36 -2.49
C THR A 89 9.71 3.70 -1.82
N ASP A 90 10.89 4.32 -1.88
CA ASP A 90 12.07 3.81 -1.18
C ASP A 90 11.83 3.72 0.34
N LYS A 91 11.23 4.76 0.93
CA LYS A 91 10.89 4.77 2.36
C LYS A 91 9.93 3.65 2.74
N VAL A 92 8.81 3.51 2.03
CA VAL A 92 7.76 2.53 2.37
C VAL A 92 8.27 1.09 2.23
N LEU A 93 9.08 0.81 1.20
CA LEU A 93 9.67 -0.51 1.01
C LEU A 93 10.67 -0.86 2.12
N ARG A 94 11.52 0.10 2.53
CA ARG A 94 12.46 -0.10 3.66
C ARG A 94 11.73 -0.30 4.98
N GLN A 95 10.68 0.47 5.22
CA GLN A 95 9.84 0.36 6.40
C GLN A 95 9.18 -1.01 6.49
N LEU A 96 8.53 -1.47 5.42
CA LEU A 96 7.91 -2.79 5.36
C LEU A 96 8.94 -3.91 5.52
N ALA A 97 10.12 -3.77 4.91
CA ALA A 97 11.22 -4.73 5.09
C ALA A 97 11.70 -4.80 6.55
N ALA A 98 11.81 -3.66 7.24
CA ALA A 98 12.14 -3.61 8.66
C ALA A 98 11.06 -4.26 9.53
N ALA A 99 9.78 -3.96 9.26
CA ALA A 99 8.64 -4.56 9.96
C ALA A 99 8.61 -6.09 9.80
N VAL A 100 8.84 -6.60 8.58
CA VAL A 100 8.92 -8.05 8.32
C VAL A 100 10.12 -8.68 9.05
N LYS A 101 11.28 -8.02 9.10
CA LYS A 101 12.45 -8.52 9.86
C LYS A 101 12.12 -8.60 11.35
N GLN A 102 11.48 -7.59 11.93
CA GLN A 102 11.09 -7.58 13.33
C GLN A 102 10.07 -8.67 13.65
N ARG A 103 9.08 -8.88 12.79
CA ARG A 103 8.11 -9.98 12.91
C ARG A 103 8.78 -11.37 12.92
N ARG A 104 9.89 -11.51 12.21
CA ARG A 104 10.65 -12.76 12.10
C ARG A 104 11.63 -13.00 13.26
N GLY A 105 11.82 -12.00 14.14
CA GLY A 105 12.81 -11.97 15.22
C GLY A 105 13.01 -13.31 15.91
#